data_AF-A0A4Y7RIC3-F1
#
_entry.id   AF-A0A4Y7RIC3-F1
#
_cell.length_a   1.000
_cell.length_b   1.000
_cell.length_c   1.000
_cell.angle_alpha   90.00
_cell.angle_beta   90.00
_cell.angle_gamma   90.00
#
_symmetry.space_group_name_H-M   'P 1'
#
loop_
_entity.id
_entity.type
_entity.pdbx_description
1 polymer ?
#
loop_
_entity_poly.entity_id
_entity_poly.type
_entity_poly.pdbx_seq_one_letter_code
_entity_poly.pdbx_strand_id
1 'polypeptide(L)' 'MASLKELRNQAKPIREEIKQPQDEKKEAWQSMREAAEAGNVSGMQAALDEITDLLGQINEKLAETKDLLEQSLALFS' A
#
# COMPACT_ATOMS: atom_id res chain seq x y z
N MET A 1 -26.77 0.23 7.57
CA MET A 1 -25.58 -0.07 8.40
C MET A 1 -25.08 -1.44 7.99
N ALA A 2 -23.81 -1.54 7.58
CA ALA A 2 -23.18 -2.83 7.30
C ALA A 2 -22.92 -3.57 8.62
N SER A 3 -23.07 -4.89 8.62
CA SER A 3 -22.75 -5.77 9.74
C SER A 3 -21.24 -5.99 9.88
N LEU A 4 -20.78 -6.44 11.05
CA LEU A 4 -19.37 -6.82 11.28
C LEU A 4 -18.89 -7.87 10.28
N LYS A 5 -19.77 -8.79 9.85
CA LYS A 5 -19.44 -9.81 8.85
C LYS A 5 -19.20 -9.18 7.47
N GLU A 6 -19.99 -8.19 7.09
CA GLU A 6 -19.84 -7.46 5.82
C GLU A 6 -18.58 -6.59 5.83
N LEU A 7 -18.31 -5.87 6.91
CA LEU A 7 -17.09 -5.06 7.07
C LEU A 7 -15.82 -5.94 7.02
N ARG A 8 -15.83 -7.10 7.70
CA ARG A 8 -14.73 -8.08 7.61
C ARG A 8 -14.52 -8.59 6.18
N ASN A 9 -15.60 -8.83 5.44
CA ASN A 9 -15.50 -9.30 4.06
C ASN A 9 -14.95 -8.22 3.12
N GLN A 10 -15.18 -6.93 3.42
CA GLN A 10 -14.60 -5.80 2.69
C GLN A 10 -13.12 -5.56 3.04
N ALA A 11 -12.70 -5.79 4.29
CA ALA A 11 -11.30 -5.57 4.71
C ALA A 11 -10.32 -6.62 4.14
N LYS A 12 -10.79 -7.85 3.89
CA LYS A 12 -9.95 -8.93 3.33
C LYS A 12 -9.30 -8.59 1.98
N PRO A 13 -10.05 -8.17 0.94
CA PRO A 13 -9.46 -7.83 -0.34
C PRO A 13 -8.49 -6.65 -0.23
N ILE A 14 -8.80 -5.62 0.55
CA ILE A 14 -7.91 -4.47 0.77
C ILE A 14 -6.53 -4.91 1.30
N ARG A 15 -6.51 -5.88 2.22
CA ARG A 15 -5.25 -6.44 2.73
C ARG A 15 -4.44 -7.15 1.65
N GLU A 16 -5.09 -7.90 0.77
CA GLU A 16 -4.40 -8.57 -0.34
C GLU A 16 -3.95 -7.57 -1.40
N GLU A 17 -4.74 -6.51 -1.65
CA GLU A 17 -4.40 -5.41 -2.55
C GLU A 17 -3.20 -4.59 -2.05
N ILE A 18 -3.00 -4.45 -0.73
CA ILE A 18 -1.79 -3.81 -0.16
C ILE A 18 -0.54 -4.67 -0.36
N LYS A 19 -0.68 -5.99 -0.44
CA LYS A 19 0.45 -6.91 -0.47
C LYS A 19 1.27 -6.77 -1.75
N GLN A 20 0.61 -6.62 -2.89
CA GLN A 20 1.28 -6.47 -4.18
C GLN A 20 2.18 -5.23 -4.21
N PRO A 21 1.70 -4.00 -3.93
CA PRO A 21 2.54 -2.82 -3.86
C PRO A 21 3.67 -2.92 -2.82
N GLN A 22 3.45 -3.65 -1.71
CA GLN A 22 4.52 -3.89 -0.74
C GLN A 22 5.65 -4.76 -1.27
N ASP A 23 5.33 -5.77 -2.09
CA ASP A 23 6.33 -6.64 -2.69
C ASP A 23 7.03 -5.93 -3.86
N GLU A 24 6.29 -5.25 -4.73
CA GLU A 24 6.83 -4.40 -5.82
C GLU A 24 7.77 -3.31 -5.28
N LYS A 25 7.43 -2.70 -4.14
CA LYS A 25 8.28 -1.68 -3.50
C LYS A 25 9.64 -2.25 -3.10
N LYS A 26 9.72 -3.52 -2.67
CA LYS A 26 11.01 -4.15 -2.34
C LYS A 26 11.87 -4.33 -3.58
N GLU A 27 11.26 -4.68 -4.71
CA GLU A 27 11.95 -4.83 -6.00
C GLU A 27 12.46 -3.48 -6.49
N ALA A 28 11.62 -2.44 -6.47
CA ALA A 28 12.02 -1.08 -6.81
C ALA A 28 13.17 -0.59 -5.90
N TRP A 29 13.18 -0.98 -4.61
CA TRP A 29 14.28 -0.63 -3.71
C TRP A 29 15.60 -1.31 -4.08
N GLN A 30 15.53 -2.56 -4.50
CA GLN A 30 16.68 -3.28 -5.03
C GLN A 30 17.20 -2.62 -6.32
N SER A 31 16.31 -2.24 -7.24
CA SER A 31 16.68 -1.52 -8.47
C SER A 31 17.30 -0.16 -8.20
N MET A 32 16.79 0.61 -7.22
CA MET A 32 17.44 1.86 -6.81
C MET A 32 18.85 1.61 -6.30
N ARG A 33 19.04 0.58 -5.47
CA ARG A 33 20.35 0.26 -4.90
C ARG A 33 21.35 -0.10 -6.00
N GLU A 34 20.95 -0.95 -6.95
CA GLU A 34 21.80 -1.32 -8.08
C GLU A 34 22.15 -0.11 -8.95
N ALA A 35 21.17 0.77 -9.20
CA ALA A 35 21.42 2.02 -9.92
C ALA A 35 22.38 2.95 -9.16
N ALA A 36 22.29 3.01 -7.82
CA ALA A 36 23.21 3.79 -6.99
C ALA A 36 24.63 3.24 -7.00
N GLU A 37 24.79 1.92 -6.90
CA GLU A 37 26.08 1.23 -7.00
C GLU A 37 26.72 1.45 -8.38
N ALA A 38 25.92 1.56 -9.44
CA ALA A 38 26.37 1.88 -10.79
C ALA A 38 26.58 3.39 -11.07
N GLY A 39 26.27 4.28 -10.12
CA GLY A 39 26.28 5.73 -10.34
C GLY A 39 25.24 6.24 -11.35
N ASN A 40 24.21 5.43 -11.64
CA ASN A 40 23.14 5.75 -12.57
C ASN A 40 22.05 6.58 -11.89
N VAL A 41 22.25 7.90 -11.83
CA VAL A 41 21.31 8.84 -11.20
C VAL A 41 19.90 8.77 -11.80
N SER A 42 19.77 8.61 -13.12
CA SER A 42 18.45 8.48 -13.76
C SER A 42 17.71 7.21 -13.36
N GLY A 43 18.44 6.09 -13.21
CA GLY A 43 17.86 4.83 -12.73
C GLY A 43 17.43 4.92 -11.27
N MET A 44 18.22 5.61 -10.43
CA MET A 44 17.83 5.87 -9.04
C MET A 44 16.56 6.72 -8.95
N GLN A 45 16.45 7.77 -9.76
CA GLN A 45 15.26 8.63 -9.77
C GLN A 45 14.02 7.86 -10.22
N ALA A 46 14.12 7.05 -11.27
CA ALA A 46 13.00 6.23 -11.74
C ALA A 46 12.51 5.27 -10.66
N ALA A 47 13.42 4.59 -9.96
CA ALA A 47 13.08 3.68 -8.86
C ALA A 47 12.49 4.43 -7.65
N LEU A 48 12.93 5.65 -7.35
CA LEU A 48 12.35 6.49 -6.30
C LEU A 48 10.93 6.96 -6.64
N ASP A 49 10.68 7.32 -7.91
CA ASP A 49 9.36 7.71 -8.39
C ASP A 49 8.38 6.54 -8.29
N GLU A 50 8.82 5.34 -8.69
CA GLU A 50 8.05 4.10 -8.55
C GLU A 50 7.71 3.80 -7.09
N ILE A 51 8.67 3.90 -6.17
CA ILE A 51 8.43 3.69 -4.74
C ILE A 51 7.45 4.72 -4.17
N THR A 52 7.53 5.95 -4.65
CA THR A 52 6.61 7.02 -4.21
C THR A 52 5.19 6.71 -4.64
N ASP A 53 4.98 6.24 -5.87
CA ASP A 53 3.67 5.82 -6.37
C ASP A 53 3.12 4.63 -5.57
N LEU A 54 3.94 3.59 -5.35
CA LEU A 54 3.55 2.40 -4.58
C LEU A 54 3.18 2.74 -3.13
N LEU A 55 3.90 3.67 -2.49
CA LEU A 55 3.54 4.18 -1.17
C LEU A 55 2.22 4.97 -1.19
N GLY A 56 1.95 5.71 -2.27
CA GLY A 56 0.66 6.36 -2.50
C GLY A 56 -0.49 5.36 -2.53
N GLN A 57 -0.37 4.30 -3.35
CA GLN A 57 -1.36 3.24 -3.44
C GLN A 57 -1.60 2.55 -2.08
N ILE A 58 -0.53 2.25 -1.33
CA ILE A 58 -0.65 1.67 0.02
C ILE A 58 -1.40 2.62 0.96
N ASN A 59 -1.11 3.92 0.93
CA ASN A 59 -1.76 4.90 1.79
C ASN A 59 -3.27 5.01 1.50
N GLU A 60 -3.67 4.98 0.23
CA GLU A 60 -5.08 4.98 -0.16
C GLU A 60 -5.82 3.75 0.42
N LYS A 61 -5.22 2.56 0.30
CA LYS A 61 -5.79 1.33 0.85
C LYS A 61 -5.83 1.31 2.38
N LEU A 62 -4.85 1.92 3.04
CA LEU A 62 -4.88 2.10 4.48
C LEU A 62 -5.98 3.08 4.93
N ALA A 63 -6.27 4.11 4.13
CA ALA A 63 -7.41 5.00 4.38
C ALA A 63 -8.74 4.25 4.27
N GLU A 64 -8.93 3.43 3.24
CA GLU A 64 -10.11 2.56 3.11
C GLU A 64 -10.26 1.62 4.34
N THR A 65 -9.14 1.06 4.82
CA THR A 65 -9.14 0.21 6.02
C THR A 65 -9.54 0.98 7.27
N LYS A 66 -9.07 2.23 7.41
CA LYS A 66 -9.42 3.11 8.53
C LYS A 66 -10.93 3.41 8.53
N ASP A 67 -11.51 3.72 7.38
CA ASP A 67 -12.94 3.99 7.26
C ASP A 67 -13.79 2.76 7.66
N LEU A 68 -13.34 1.56 7.29
CA LEU A 68 -14.01 0.32 7.73
C LEU A 68 -13.91 0.09 9.25
N LEU A 69 -12.78 0.45 9.87
CA LEU A 69 -12.62 0.37 11.33
C LEU A 69 -13.52 1.37 12.05
N GLU A 70 -13.62 2.59 11.55
CA GLU A 70 -14.52 3.62 12.09
C GLU A 70 -15.99 3.18 11.99
N GLN A 71 -16.40 2.62 10.85
CA GLN A 71 -17.73 2.02 10.68
C GLN A 71 -17.97 0.87 11.67
N SER A 72 -16.95 0.04 11.92
CA SER A 72 -17.07 -1.05 12.88
C SER A 72 -17.21 -0.56 14.31
N LEU A 73 -16.52 0.51 14.71
CA LEU A 73 -16.62 1.11 16.04
C LEU A 73 -18.00 1.74 16.26
N ALA A 74 -18.56 2.39 15.24
CA ALA A 74 -19.89 2.99 15.29
C ALA A 74 -21.02 1.97 15.50
N LEU A 75 -20.79 0.67 15.28
CA LEU A 75 -21.77 -0.38 15.59
C LEU A 75 -21.87 -0.69 17.09
N PHE A 76 -20.91 -0.25 17.89
CA PHE A 76 -20.86 -0.49 19.34
C PHE A 76 -21.17 0.77 20.18
N SER A 77 -21.35 1.92 19.53
CA SER A 77 -21.78 3.20 20.13
C SER A 77 -23.29 3.39 20.00
#